data_AF-R8AWQ9-F1
#
_entry.id   AF-R8AWQ9-F1
#
_cell.length_a   1.000
_cell.length_b   1.000
_cell.length_c   1.000
_cell.angle_alpha   90.00
_cell.angle_beta   90.00
_cell.angle_gamma   90.00
#
_symmetry.space_group_name_H-M   'P 1'
#
loop_
_entity.id
_entity.type
_entity.pdbx_description
1 polymer ?
#
loop_
_entity_poly.entity_id
_entity_poly.type
_entity_poly.pdbx_seq_one_letter_code
_entity_poly.pdbx_strand_id
1 'polypeptide(L)'
;MRRFTGVVNEFARGDAGHRRTRYEVIIQPPLWRLGLMHNSRIFQTQTTDVIVRTLLEERGIVDTVFDLKRSPEEREYCVQHRESDLVFLERLAAEEGWHYRYHHCSVDGEEQPALIIADHHGDAPRLDPAEYNGKAGGSTRQSAIFQFSYRERIRAASVAMKDYTFKNPAYALMHEQQADKLDAQREDYQHYDYPGRFKADASGQPFTESRLDALRNDAAIANGQSNRPDFTVGVKVELSDHDSPALNREWLFTSITHTGEQPQALEEEGGSGATIYHNAFNAIPADRTWRPQINHRPLMDGPQIAIVTGPEGEEIHCDEHGRVKVRFPWDRYSKNDQHSSAWLRVSQGWAGGQYGFIALPRIGNEVIVSFLDGDPDQPIITGRTYHATNTPPYALPEHRTRTTLKTQTHKGEGSNELRFEDEADQEQVYIHAQKDLDLLTENSRTEVIRNDSHLTVDNHRKAHIKGNDHVTVDGEKRESVGGDCSQNIGCTFHQKSGRGILSEAGTEIHHKAGAKVVLDAGAELTISAGGSLLKLDPSGVTLVGPGIKINSGGSPGKGSGQQSQHPEKPETLGTHRDKSANASELAETSIRQNVGPESRSLPKICKECWLRALDHGSLMVSGD
;
A
#
# COMPACT_ATOMS: atom_id res chain seq x y z
N MET A 1 -18.49 -21.02 51.38
CA MET A 1 -17.33 -21.86 50.96
C MET A 1 -17.05 -21.57 49.49
N ARG A 2 -15.81 -21.79 49.02
CA ARG A 2 -15.40 -21.48 47.64
C ARG A 2 -14.53 -22.59 47.08
N ARG A 3 -14.63 -22.83 45.76
CA ARG A 3 -13.82 -23.78 45.02
C ARG A 3 -12.86 -23.04 44.08
N PHE A 4 -11.62 -23.53 44.03
CA PHE A 4 -10.61 -23.07 43.07
C PHE A 4 -10.28 -24.22 42.12
N THR A 5 -10.37 -23.94 40.83
CA THR A 5 -10.13 -24.92 39.76
C THR A 5 -9.03 -24.38 38.85
N GLY A 6 -8.07 -25.24 38.47
CA GLY A 6 -6.96 -24.90 37.60
C GLY A 6 -6.14 -26.12 37.20
N VAL A 7 -5.00 -25.88 36.57
CA VAL A 7 -4.05 -26.90 36.12
C VAL A 7 -2.85 -26.91 37.05
N VAL A 8 -2.36 -28.09 37.41
CA VAL A 8 -1.13 -28.23 38.21
C VAL A 8 0.07 -27.83 37.34
N ASN A 9 0.77 -26.77 37.77
CA ASN A 9 2.03 -26.32 37.16
C ASN A 9 3.23 -27.04 37.79
N GLU A 10 3.26 -27.09 39.12
CA GLU A 10 4.36 -27.68 39.88
C GLU A 10 3.81 -28.56 41.00
N PHE A 11 4.43 -29.73 41.17
CA PHE A 11 4.15 -30.66 42.27
C PHE A 11 5.47 -31.08 42.88
N ALA A 12 5.79 -30.54 44.04
CA ALA A 12 7.04 -30.82 44.75
C ALA A 12 6.77 -31.70 45.97
N ARG A 13 7.62 -32.70 46.15
CA ARG A 13 7.71 -33.47 47.38
C ARG A 13 8.84 -32.88 48.23
N GLY A 14 8.47 -32.26 49.34
CA GLY A 14 9.41 -31.76 50.35
C GLY A 14 9.85 -32.85 51.33
N ASP A 15 10.34 -32.42 52.49
CA ASP A 15 10.88 -33.32 53.51
C ASP A 15 9.85 -34.33 54.03
N ALA A 16 10.31 -35.56 54.26
CA ALA A 16 9.59 -36.59 54.98
C ALA A 16 9.94 -36.52 56.47
N GLY A 17 8.97 -36.10 57.29
CA GLY A 17 9.03 -36.17 58.74
C GLY A 17 8.79 -37.58 59.28
N HIS A 18 8.58 -37.71 60.59
CA HIS A 18 8.42 -39.03 61.23
C HIS A 18 7.10 -39.74 60.85
N ARG A 19 6.05 -38.99 60.52
CA ARG A 19 4.72 -39.55 60.16
C ARG A 19 4.14 -39.00 58.85
N ARG A 20 4.72 -37.96 58.27
CA ARG A 20 4.12 -37.21 57.14
C ARG A 20 5.17 -36.78 56.14
N THR A 21 4.76 -36.61 54.89
CA THR A 21 5.59 -36.04 53.82
C THR A 21 4.97 -34.71 53.41
N ARG A 22 5.78 -33.65 53.34
CA ARG A 22 5.32 -32.34 52.87
C ARG A 22 5.19 -32.36 51.35
N TYR A 23 4.09 -31.84 50.84
CA TYR A 23 3.89 -31.62 49.41
C TYR A 23 3.55 -30.16 49.18
N GLU A 24 4.09 -29.60 48.11
CA GLU A 24 3.77 -28.27 47.62
C GLU A 24 3.19 -28.41 46.21
N VAL A 25 2.07 -27.72 45.96
CA VAL A 25 1.37 -27.76 44.67
C VAL A 25 1.09 -26.33 44.22
N ILE A 26 1.61 -25.97 43.05
CA ILE A 26 1.32 -24.70 42.40
C ILE A 26 0.27 -24.97 41.31
N ILE A 27 -0.90 -24.34 41.46
CA ILE A 27 -2.01 -24.43 40.50
C ILE A 27 -2.09 -23.11 39.74
N GLN A 28 -2.15 -23.19 38.41
CA GLN A 28 -2.25 -22.07 37.50
C GLN A 28 -3.55 -22.15 36.68
N PRO A 29 -4.09 -21.03 36.17
CA PRO A 29 -5.22 -21.06 35.25
C PRO A 29 -4.84 -21.76 33.94
N PRO A 30 -5.78 -22.45 33.24
CA PRO A 30 -5.53 -23.06 31.94
C PRO A 30 -4.86 -22.13 30.91
N LEU A 31 -5.20 -20.83 30.92
CA LEU A 31 -4.67 -19.77 30.05
C LEU A 31 -3.14 -19.60 30.18
N TRP A 32 -2.57 -19.87 31.35
CA TRP A 32 -1.12 -19.78 31.59
C TRP A 32 -0.31 -20.62 30.60
N ARG A 33 -0.86 -21.75 30.11
CA ARG A 33 -0.18 -22.63 29.13
C ARG A 33 0.12 -21.93 27.81
N LEU A 34 -0.62 -20.89 27.44
CA LEU A 34 -0.33 -20.07 26.25
C LEU A 34 0.99 -19.30 26.40
N GLY A 35 1.47 -19.06 27.62
CA GLY A 35 2.74 -18.41 27.91
C GLY A 35 3.97 -19.31 27.67
N LEU A 36 3.78 -20.63 27.57
CA LEU A 36 4.86 -21.59 27.31
C LEU A 36 5.21 -21.71 25.82
N MET A 37 4.30 -21.26 24.96
CA MET A 37 4.43 -21.26 23.51
C MET A 37 5.12 -19.99 23.04
N HIS A 38 5.85 -20.05 21.93
CA HIS A 38 6.42 -18.88 21.27
C HIS A 38 6.33 -19.08 19.76
N ASN A 39 5.71 -18.13 19.05
CA ASN A 39 5.36 -18.33 17.64
C ASN A 39 5.56 -17.06 16.80
N SER A 40 5.63 -17.28 15.48
CA SER A 40 5.52 -16.22 14.46
C SER A 40 4.53 -16.66 13.39
N ARG A 41 3.41 -15.95 13.25
CA ARG A 41 2.34 -16.27 12.30
C ARG A 41 1.50 -15.06 11.94
N ILE A 42 0.72 -15.20 10.88
CA ILE A 42 -0.11 -14.15 10.31
C ILE A 42 -1.57 -14.60 10.36
N PHE A 43 -2.44 -13.70 10.83
CA PHE A 43 -3.88 -13.78 10.71
C PHE A 43 -4.36 -12.74 9.69
N GLN A 44 -5.29 -13.13 8.83
CA GLN A 44 -5.80 -12.29 7.76
C GLN A 44 -7.32 -12.30 7.76
N THR A 45 -7.90 -11.12 7.48
CA THR A 45 -9.35 -10.92 7.30
C THR A 45 -10.16 -11.63 8.39
N GLN A 46 -9.77 -11.40 9.64
CA GLN A 46 -10.35 -12.02 10.83
C GLN A 46 -10.54 -10.95 11.90
N THR A 47 -11.63 -11.07 12.66
CA THR A 47 -11.89 -10.23 13.82
C THR A 47 -11.08 -10.70 15.03
N THR A 48 -10.83 -9.81 15.98
CA THR A 48 -10.00 -10.09 17.15
C THR A 48 -10.53 -11.28 17.98
N ASP A 49 -11.86 -11.47 18.05
CA ASP A 49 -12.49 -12.56 18.82
C ASP A 49 -12.25 -13.93 18.16
N VAL A 50 -12.26 -14.00 16.83
CA VAL A 50 -11.93 -15.21 16.07
C VAL A 50 -10.46 -15.60 16.27
N ILE A 51 -9.55 -14.61 16.25
CA ILE A 51 -8.12 -14.83 16.51
C ILE A 51 -7.91 -15.38 17.92
N VAL A 52 -8.50 -14.73 18.93
CA VAL A 52 -8.40 -15.16 20.34
C VAL A 52 -9.02 -16.54 20.55
N ARG A 53 -10.18 -16.82 19.95
CA ARG A 53 -10.81 -18.13 20.02
C ARG A 53 -9.93 -19.22 19.41
N THR A 54 -9.32 -18.97 18.26
CA THR A 54 -8.40 -19.91 17.60
C THR A 54 -7.21 -20.25 18.52
N LEU A 55 -6.61 -19.25 19.16
CA LEU A 55 -5.51 -19.44 20.12
C LEU A 55 -5.91 -20.34 21.30
N LEU A 56 -7.12 -20.14 21.82
CA LEU A 56 -7.65 -20.89 22.97
C LEU A 56 -8.00 -22.34 22.58
N GLU A 57 -8.65 -22.54 21.44
CA GLU A 57 -9.07 -23.85 20.93
C GLU A 57 -7.87 -24.72 20.55
N GLU A 58 -6.82 -24.16 19.93
CA GLU A 58 -5.55 -24.86 19.63
C GLU A 58 -4.87 -25.45 20.88
N ARG A 59 -5.24 -24.99 22.08
CA ARG A 59 -4.72 -25.46 23.37
C ARG A 59 -5.75 -26.20 24.23
N GLY A 60 -6.91 -26.50 23.67
CA GLY A 60 -7.98 -27.23 24.34
C GLY A 60 -8.67 -26.42 25.44
N ILE A 61 -8.64 -25.09 25.37
CA ILE A 61 -9.42 -24.21 26.24
C ILE A 61 -10.74 -23.89 25.52
N VAL A 62 -11.71 -24.80 25.63
CA VAL A 62 -12.97 -24.73 24.87
C VAL A 62 -14.10 -24.02 25.61
N ASP A 63 -14.05 -23.97 26.94
CA ASP A 63 -15.08 -23.37 27.79
C ASP A 63 -14.85 -21.84 27.94
N THR A 64 -14.89 -21.13 26.81
CA THR A 64 -14.68 -19.68 26.76
C THR A 64 -15.97 -18.94 26.42
N VAL A 65 -16.32 -17.93 27.22
CA VAL A 65 -17.48 -17.05 27.02
C VAL A 65 -17.00 -15.66 26.65
N PHE A 66 -17.46 -15.14 25.51
CA PHE A 66 -17.22 -13.78 25.06
C PHE A 66 -18.46 -12.92 25.37
N ASP A 67 -18.35 -12.07 26.38
CA ASP A 67 -19.39 -11.14 26.84
C ASP A 67 -19.02 -9.72 26.37
N LEU A 68 -19.25 -9.49 25.07
CA LEU A 68 -18.83 -8.27 24.37
C LEU A 68 -20.06 -7.44 23.99
N LYS A 69 -20.09 -6.17 24.39
CA LYS A 69 -21.10 -5.21 23.91
C LYS A 69 -20.82 -4.72 22.51
N ARG A 70 -19.53 -4.64 22.13
CA ARG A 70 -19.09 -4.23 20.81
C ARG A 70 -18.47 -5.41 20.06
N SER A 71 -18.86 -5.58 18.81
CA SER A 71 -18.16 -6.47 17.88
C SER A 71 -16.88 -5.79 17.39
N PRO A 72 -15.69 -6.43 17.49
CA PRO A 72 -14.47 -5.92 16.92
C PRO A 72 -14.54 -5.79 15.40
N GLU A 73 -13.82 -4.81 14.86
CA GLU A 73 -13.64 -4.67 13.42
C GLU A 73 -12.74 -5.79 12.87
N GLU A 74 -12.94 -6.13 11.60
CA GLU A 74 -12.09 -7.09 10.91
C GLU A 74 -10.69 -6.51 10.70
N ARG A 75 -9.66 -7.30 11.07
CA ARG A 75 -8.26 -6.96 10.82
C ARG A 75 -7.83 -7.54 9.47
N GLU A 76 -7.52 -6.68 8.51
CA GLU A 76 -6.98 -7.08 7.20
C GLU A 76 -5.69 -7.90 7.37
N TYR A 77 -4.85 -7.50 8.33
CA TYR A 77 -3.55 -8.10 8.61
C TYR A 77 -3.21 -7.96 10.11
N CYS A 78 -2.92 -9.08 10.77
CA CYS A 78 -2.47 -9.10 12.17
C CYS A 78 -1.41 -10.18 12.38
N VAL A 79 -0.28 -9.79 12.94
CA VAL A 79 0.92 -10.61 13.04
C VAL A 79 1.23 -10.87 14.51
N GLN A 80 1.39 -12.14 14.84
CA GLN A 80 2.10 -12.60 16.02
C GLN A 80 3.57 -12.73 15.61
N HIS A 81 4.48 -11.93 16.16
CA HIS A 81 5.90 -12.00 15.80
C HIS A 81 6.77 -12.17 17.03
N ARG A 82 7.43 -13.33 17.14
CA ARG A 82 8.37 -13.65 18.23
C ARG A 82 7.80 -13.34 19.62
N GLU A 83 6.55 -13.70 19.84
CA GLU A 83 5.86 -13.52 21.11
C GLU A 83 5.09 -14.79 21.48
N SER A 84 4.79 -14.95 22.77
CA SER A 84 3.98 -16.08 23.24
C SER A 84 2.51 -15.91 22.86
N ASP A 85 1.79 -17.03 22.77
CA ASP A 85 0.35 -16.98 22.48
C ASP A 85 -0.40 -16.16 23.54
N LEU A 86 0.09 -16.16 24.80
CA LEU A 86 -0.47 -15.36 25.89
C LEU A 86 -0.21 -13.87 25.72
N VAL A 87 1.04 -13.46 25.45
CA VAL A 87 1.39 -12.05 25.25
C VAL A 87 0.65 -11.46 24.05
N PHE A 88 0.51 -12.25 22.98
CA PHE A 88 -0.26 -11.86 21.80
C PHE A 88 -1.74 -11.63 22.14
N LEU A 89 -2.36 -12.56 22.86
CA LEU A 89 -3.74 -12.44 23.32
C LEU A 89 -3.92 -11.22 24.24
N GLU A 90 -3.07 -11.04 25.24
CA GLU A 90 -3.14 -9.94 26.20
C GLU A 90 -2.99 -8.58 25.52
N ARG A 91 -2.12 -8.48 24.52
CA ARG A 91 -1.95 -7.26 23.73
C ARG A 91 -3.19 -6.95 22.90
N LEU A 92 -3.73 -7.94 22.18
CA LEU A 92 -4.95 -7.76 21.39
C LEU A 92 -6.15 -7.42 22.30
N ALA A 93 -6.27 -8.10 23.44
CA ALA A 93 -7.26 -7.79 24.45
C ALA A 93 -7.11 -6.34 24.93
N ALA A 94 -5.90 -5.89 25.25
CA ALA A 94 -5.67 -4.52 25.71
C ALA A 94 -5.95 -3.45 24.64
N GLU A 95 -5.72 -3.73 23.35
CA GLU A 95 -6.12 -2.84 22.24
C GLU A 95 -7.65 -2.71 22.14
N GLU A 96 -8.39 -3.82 22.21
CA GLU A 96 -9.86 -3.82 22.18
C GLU A 96 -10.50 -3.40 23.52
N GLY A 97 -9.68 -3.21 24.55
CA GLY A 97 -10.11 -2.93 25.93
C GLY A 97 -10.60 -4.16 26.71
N TRP A 98 -10.45 -5.36 26.20
CA TRP A 98 -10.93 -6.56 26.86
C TRP A 98 -10.18 -6.88 28.15
N HIS A 99 -10.92 -7.42 29.10
CA HIS A 99 -10.37 -8.05 30.29
C HIS A 99 -10.95 -9.45 30.40
N TYR A 100 -10.32 -10.30 31.20
CA TYR A 100 -10.81 -11.65 31.42
C TYR A 100 -10.82 -12.03 32.89
N ARG A 101 -11.74 -12.92 33.24
CA ARG A 101 -11.86 -13.50 34.58
C ARG A 101 -12.15 -15.00 34.50
N TYR A 102 -11.73 -15.73 35.52
CA TYR A 102 -12.04 -17.14 35.67
C TYR A 102 -13.27 -17.34 36.53
N HIS A 103 -14.28 -18.00 35.96
CA HIS A 103 -15.36 -18.59 36.73
C HIS A 103 -14.93 -19.99 37.16
N HIS A 104 -14.82 -20.24 38.47
CA HIS A 104 -14.21 -21.47 38.97
C HIS A 104 -15.17 -22.64 39.18
N CYS A 105 -16.49 -22.46 38.98
CA CYS A 105 -17.65 -23.35 39.29
C CYS A 105 -18.33 -23.09 40.66
N SER A 106 -19.63 -23.44 40.75
CA SER A 106 -20.40 -23.41 42.00
C SER A 106 -19.99 -24.57 42.93
N VAL A 107 -20.16 -24.41 44.25
CA VAL A 107 -19.79 -25.43 45.24
C VAL A 107 -20.60 -26.72 45.03
N ASP A 108 -21.82 -26.59 44.53
CA ASP A 108 -22.75 -27.69 44.27
C ASP A 108 -22.51 -28.40 42.92
N GLY A 109 -21.60 -27.87 42.09
CA GLY A 109 -21.16 -28.50 40.83
C GLY A 109 -22.11 -28.31 39.64
N GLU A 110 -23.13 -27.46 39.77
CA GLU A 110 -24.10 -27.17 38.70
C GLU A 110 -23.54 -26.28 37.59
N GLU A 111 -22.61 -25.38 37.91
CA GLU A 111 -21.98 -24.48 36.93
C GLU A 111 -20.59 -24.99 36.55
N GLN A 112 -20.27 -25.07 35.26
CA GLN A 112 -18.94 -25.47 34.81
C GLN A 112 -17.93 -24.31 34.89
N PRO A 113 -16.63 -24.59 35.10
CA PRO A 113 -15.61 -23.56 35.06
C PRO A 113 -15.46 -22.99 33.64
N ALA A 114 -15.36 -21.68 33.53
CA ALA A 114 -15.25 -20.99 32.23
C ALA A 114 -14.31 -19.79 32.28
N LEU A 115 -13.64 -19.52 31.17
CA LEU A 115 -12.92 -18.26 30.96
C LEU A 115 -13.89 -17.24 30.37
N ILE A 116 -14.15 -16.15 31.08
CA ILE A 116 -15.03 -15.07 30.61
C ILE A 116 -14.15 -13.93 30.13
N ILE A 117 -14.28 -13.56 28.87
CA ILE A 117 -13.64 -12.40 28.24
C ILE A 117 -14.72 -11.35 28.01
N ALA A 118 -14.52 -10.13 28.50
CA ALA A 118 -15.52 -9.06 28.42
C ALA A 118 -14.92 -7.70 28.10
N ASP A 119 -15.72 -6.83 27.49
CA ASP A 119 -15.38 -5.43 27.21
C ASP A 119 -16.13 -4.43 28.11
N HIS A 120 -16.82 -4.92 29.15
CA HIS A 120 -17.55 -4.09 30.11
C HIS A 120 -17.68 -4.77 31.47
N HIS A 121 -18.06 -3.99 32.48
CA HIS A 121 -18.39 -4.50 33.82
C HIS A 121 -19.90 -4.47 34.12
N GLY A 122 -20.75 -4.23 33.11
CA GLY A 122 -22.22 -4.16 33.28
C GLY A 122 -22.78 -5.42 33.94
N ASP A 123 -22.45 -6.56 33.34
CA ASP A 123 -22.90 -7.91 33.73
C ASP A 123 -21.91 -8.62 34.67
N ALA A 124 -21.03 -7.87 35.33
CA ALA A 124 -20.19 -8.39 36.40
C ALA A 124 -21.07 -8.92 37.55
N PRO A 125 -20.79 -10.11 38.11
CA PRO A 125 -21.59 -10.66 39.20
C PRO A 125 -21.57 -9.73 40.42
N ARG A 126 -22.69 -9.69 41.16
CA ARG A 126 -22.84 -8.86 42.36
C ARG A 126 -22.90 -9.75 43.59
N LEU A 127 -22.12 -9.40 44.62
CA LEU A 127 -22.18 -10.06 45.92
C LEU A 127 -23.00 -9.23 46.90
N ASP A 128 -23.47 -9.88 47.97
CA ASP A 128 -24.16 -9.21 49.07
C ASP A 128 -23.29 -8.10 49.69
N PRO A 129 -23.91 -6.99 50.15
CA PRO A 129 -23.20 -5.89 50.78
C PRO A 129 -22.22 -6.35 51.88
N ALA A 130 -21.08 -5.69 51.96
CA ALA A 130 -20.03 -5.98 52.91
C ALA A 130 -19.90 -4.83 53.92
N GLU A 131 -20.14 -5.14 55.19
CA GLU A 131 -20.00 -4.19 56.29
C GLU A 131 -18.52 -3.87 56.55
N TYR A 132 -18.22 -2.58 56.74
CA TYR A 132 -16.92 -2.11 57.20
C TYR A 132 -16.86 -2.08 58.73
N ASN A 133 -15.90 -2.79 59.31
CA ASN A 133 -15.65 -2.81 60.75
C ASN A 133 -14.18 -2.52 61.08
N GLY A 134 -13.79 -1.24 60.97
CA GLY A 134 -12.44 -0.76 61.31
C GLY A 134 -12.14 -0.65 62.81
N LYS A 135 -13.13 -0.91 63.69
CA LYS A 135 -12.99 -0.79 65.16
C LYS A 135 -12.82 -2.15 65.85
N ALA A 136 -12.77 -3.23 65.09
CA ALA A 136 -12.54 -4.59 65.58
C ALA A 136 -11.10 -4.76 66.09
N GLY A 137 -10.86 -4.43 67.35
CA GLY A 137 -9.62 -4.77 68.06
C GLY A 137 -9.55 -6.28 68.39
N GLY A 138 -9.27 -7.14 67.39
CA GLY A 138 -9.13 -8.59 67.57
C GLY A 138 -10.27 -9.42 66.96
N SER A 139 -10.03 -10.74 66.85
CA SER A 139 -10.83 -11.74 66.10
C SER A 139 -12.35 -11.55 66.20
N THR A 140 -12.95 -10.93 65.19
CA THR A 140 -14.40 -10.89 65.01
C THR A 140 -14.84 -12.18 64.33
N ARG A 141 -15.83 -12.86 64.91
CA ARG A 141 -16.51 -14.02 64.29
C ARG A 141 -17.44 -13.60 63.12
N GLN A 142 -17.67 -12.30 62.96
CA GLN A 142 -18.51 -11.74 61.91
C GLN A 142 -17.69 -11.50 60.64
N SER A 143 -18.29 -11.82 59.50
CA SER A 143 -17.72 -11.57 58.17
C SER A 143 -17.78 -10.07 57.84
N ALA A 144 -16.63 -9.40 57.79
CA ALA A 144 -16.56 -7.96 57.57
C ALA A 144 -15.25 -7.56 56.86
N ILE A 145 -15.24 -6.35 56.28
CA ILE A 145 -14.02 -5.67 55.83
C ILE A 145 -13.45 -4.90 57.03
N PHE A 146 -12.25 -5.25 57.47
CA PHE A 146 -11.64 -4.65 58.67
C PHE A 146 -10.60 -3.58 58.35
N GLN A 147 -10.11 -3.53 57.12
CA GLN A 147 -9.26 -2.45 56.63
C GLN A 147 -9.75 -2.02 55.25
N PHE A 148 -9.86 -0.71 55.03
CA PHE A 148 -10.22 -0.15 53.74
C PHE A 148 -9.48 1.17 53.56
N SER A 149 -8.57 1.23 52.59
CA SER A 149 -7.71 2.39 52.34
C SER A 149 -7.94 2.89 50.92
N TYR A 150 -8.43 4.12 50.81
CA TYR A 150 -8.70 4.76 49.53
C TYR A 150 -7.55 5.66 49.09
N ARG A 151 -7.20 5.60 47.80
CA ARG A 151 -6.16 6.42 47.18
C ARG A 151 -6.62 6.92 45.82
N GLU A 152 -6.49 8.22 45.60
CA GLU A 152 -6.58 8.83 44.27
C GLU A 152 -5.21 9.25 43.75
N ARG A 153 -5.05 9.24 42.43
CA ARG A 153 -3.83 9.64 41.73
C ARG A 153 -4.19 10.51 40.53
N ILE A 154 -3.39 11.54 40.29
CA ILE A 154 -3.46 12.32 39.06
C ILE A 154 -3.05 11.42 37.88
N ARG A 155 -3.87 11.41 36.82
CA ARG A 155 -3.64 10.64 35.58
C ARG A 155 -3.97 11.48 34.36
N ALA A 156 -3.74 10.92 33.17
CA ALA A 156 -4.13 11.54 31.91
C ALA A 156 -5.59 12.00 31.98
N ALA A 157 -5.83 13.26 31.62
CA ALA A 157 -7.14 13.89 31.58
C ALA A 157 -7.84 13.63 30.24
N SER A 158 -7.05 13.50 29.17
CA SER A 158 -7.53 13.12 27.84
C SER A 158 -6.51 12.28 27.09
N VAL A 159 -7.00 11.57 26.08
CA VAL A 159 -6.18 10.84 25.11
C VAL A 159 -6.55 11.32 23.71
N ALA A 160 -5.55 11.64 22.91
CA ALA A 160 -5.69 11.93 21.48
C ALA A 160 -4.84 10.94 20.68
N MET A 161 -5.48 10.12 19.85
CA MET A 161 -4.79 9.14 18.99
C MET A 161 -4.99 9.49 17.53
N LYS A 162 -3.94 9.27 16.74
CA LYS A 162 -3.94 9.56 15.30
C LYS A 162 -3.37 8.40 14.49
N ASP A 163 -3.89 8.18 13.28
CA ASP A 163 -3.32 7.25 12.31
C ASP A 163 -3.34 7.84 10.88
N TYR A 164 -2.81 7.10 9.92
CA TYR A 164 -2.78 7.47 8.51
C TYR A 164 -3.28 6.31 7.63
N THR A 165 -4.12 6.64 6.65
CA THR A 165 -4.54 5.72 5.59
C THR A 165 -4.21 6.30 4.23
N PHE A 166 -3.51 5.53 3.40
CA PHE A 166 -3.21 5.95 2.04
C PHE A 166 -4.45 5.94 1.12
N LYS A 167 -5.52 5.23 1.51
CA LYS A 167 -6.81 5.21 0.79
C LYS A 167 -7.55 6.56 0.90
N ASN A 168 -7.30 7.31 1.98
CA ASN A 168 -7.85 8.64 2.19
C ASN A 168 -6.82 9.55 2.89
N PRO A 169 -5.80 10.03 2.17
CA PRO A 169 -4.63 10.69 2.77
C PRO A 169 -4.93 12.06 3.38
N ALA A 170 -6.03 12.72 2.96
CA ALA A 170 -6.45 14.01 3.50
C ALA A 170 -7.17 13.87 4.85
N TYR A 171 -7.72 12.70 5.15
CA TYR A 171 -8.42 12.45 6.41
C TYR A 171 -7.42 12.20 7.53
N ALA A 172 -7.50 13.02 8.58
CA ALA A 172 -6.52 13.00 9.66
C ALA A 172 -6.62 11.76 10.57
N LEU A 173 -7.73 10.99 10.53
CA LEU A 173 -7.99 9.82 11.39
C LEU A 173 -7.61 10.11 12.85
N MET A 174 -8.13 11.20 13.40
CA MET A 174 -7.82 11.66 14.75
C MET A 174 -9.04 11.51 15.65
N HIS A 175 -8.87 10.85 16.77
CA HIS A 175 -9.89 10.68 17.80
C HIS A 175 -9.37 11.23 19.13
N GLU A 176 -10.25 11.88 19.87
CA GLU A 176 -9.94 12.43 21.19
C GLU A 176 -11.03 12.01 22.17
N GLN A 177 -10.61 11.60 23.37
CA GLN A 177 -11.49 11.27 24.47
C GLN A 177 -11.05 12.01 25.72
N GLN A 178 -11.98 12.74 26.35
CA GLN A 178 -11.81 13.36 27.66
C GLN A 178 -12.32 12.43 28.76
N ALA A 179 -11.64 12.40 29.90
CA ALA A 179 -12.10 11.68 31.08
C ALA A 179 -13.14 12.48 31.85
N ASP A 180 -14.08 11.75 32.45
CA ASP A 180 -15.03 12.31 33.42
C ASP A 180 -14.40 12.42 34.82
N LYS A 181 -15.05 13.22 35.69
CA LYS A 181 -14.73 13.34 37.13
C LYS A 181 -13.29 13.78 37.37
N LEU A 182 -12.94 14.94 36.85
CA LEU A 182 -11.62 15.56 36.92
C LEU A 182 -11.49 16.58 38.07
N ASP A 183 -12.46 16.67 38.98
CA ASP A 183 -12.54 17.71 40.03
C ASP A 183 -11.27 17.84 40.89
N ALA A 184 -10.52 16.76 41.06
CA ALA A 184 -9.29 16.70 41.86
C ALA A 184 -7.99 16.93 41.05
N GLN A 185 -8.06 17.21 39.75
CA GLN A 185 -6.91 17.45 38.88
C GLN A 185 -7.18 18.49 37.80
N ARG A 186 -6.14 18.89 37.05
CA ARG A 186 -6.32 19.72 35.86
C ARG A 186 -6.79 18.88 34.68
N GLU A 187 -7.47 19.53 33.74
CA GLU A 187 -8.03 18.92 32.54
C GLU A 187 -7.07 18.89 31.34
N ASP A 188 -5.93 19.58 31.42
CA ASP A 188 -4.98 19.78 30.32
C ASP A 188 -3.88 18.71 30.20
N TYR A 189 -3.94 17.65 31.01
CA TYR A 189 -3.01 16.53 30.94
C TYR A 189 -3.37 15.57 29.80
N GLN A 190 -3.15 16.00 28.55
CA GLN A 190 -3.40 15.20 27.36
C GLN A 190 -2.28 14.18 27.10
N HIS A 191 -2.66 12.95 26.78
CA HIS A 191 -1.78 11.91 26.25
C HIS A 191 -1.99 11.80 24.74
N TYR A 192 -0.98 12.14 23.96
CA TYR A 192 -1.01 12.02 22.50
C TYR A 192 -0.17 10.82 22.03
N ASP A 193 -0.69 10.03 21.09
CA ASP A 193 0.02 8.86 20.52
C ASP A 193 -0.21 8.70 19.01
N TYR A 194 0.84 8.24 18.32
CA TYR A 194 0.87 7.92 16.88
C TYR A 194 1.92 6.82 16.62
N PRO A 195 1.62 5.77 15.84
CA PRO A 195 0.33 5.47 15.20
C PRO A 195 -0.69 4.83 16.17
N GLY A 196 -1.98 5.05 15.90
CA GLY A 196 -3.09 4.53 16.69
C GLY A 196 -3.49 3.07 16.42
N ARG A 197 -2.97 2.44 15.35
CA ARG A 197 -3.27 1.08 14.86
C ARG A 197 -4.73 0.86 14.44
N PHE A 198 -5.36 1.89 13.90
CA PHE A 198 -6.72 1.81 13.35
C PHE A 198 -6.76 2.44 11.95
N LYS A 199 -7.67 1.93 11.10
CA LYS A 199 -7.84 2.41 9.71
C LYS A 199 -9.24 2.93 9.42
N ALA A 200 -10.12 2.92 10.41
CA ALA A 200 -11.49 3.42 10.34
C ALA A 200 -11.96 3.93 11.71
N ASP A 201 -12.93 4.84 11.71
CA ASP A 201 -13.44 5.45 12.95
C ASP A 201 -14.07 4.43 13.91
N ALA A 202 -14.69 3.37 13.37
CA ALA A 202 -15.31 2.29 14.13
C ALA A 202 -14.34 1.50 15.02
N SER A 203 -13.04 1.50 14.68
CA SER A 203 -11.98 0.98 15.55
C SER A 203 -11.26 2.09 16.32
N GLY A 204 -11.06 3.26 15.71
CA GLY A 204 -10.30 4.36 16.31
C GLY A 204 -10.93 4.97 17.56
N GLN A 205 -12.25 5.20 17.55
CA GLN A 205 -12.96 5.71 18.74
C GLN A 205 -12.85 4.75 19.94
N PRO A 206 -13.24 3.46 19.85
CA PRO A 206 -13.17 2.56 21.01
C PRO A 206 -11.74 2.25 21.48
N PHE A 207 -10.75 2.28 20.59
CA PHE A 207 -9.33 2.18 21.00
C PHE A 207 -8.91 3.38 21.84
N THR A 208 -9.33 4.58 21.45
CA THR A 208 -9.04 5.82 22.18
C THR A 208 -9.70 5.83 23.56
N GLU A 209 -10.97 5.42 23.64
CA GLU A 209 -11.71 5.26 24.90
C GLU A 209 -11.04 4.21 25.81
N SER A 210 -10.74 3.02 25.28
CA SER A 210 -10.09 1.95 26.03
C SER A 210 -8.70 2.35 26.52
N ARG A 211 -7.95 3.13 25.73
CA ARG A 211 -6.63 3.66 26.09
C ARG A 211 -6.72 4.65 27.25
N LEU A 212 -7.72 5.53 27.26
CA LEU A 212 -7.94 6.47 28.36
C LEU A 212 -8.27 5.73 29.66
N ASP A 213 -9.21 4.79 29.59
CA ASP A 213 -9.60 3.95 30.74
C ASP A 213 -8.39 3.16 31.28
N ALA A 214 -7.54 2.61 30.40
CA ALA A 214 -6.34 1.87 30.79
C ALA A 214 -5.30 2.76 31.48
N LEU A 215 -5.08 3.99 30.99
CA LEU A 215 -4.18 4.96 31.61
C LEU A 215 -4.72 5.49 32.96
N ARG A 216 -6.03 5.36 33.20
CA ARG A 216 -6.71 5.77 34.42
C ARG A 216 -7.15 4.60 35.29
N ASN A 217 -6.75 3.37 34.96
CA ASN A 217 -7.20 2.16 35.67
C ASN A 217 -6.76 2.10 37.14
N ASP A 218 -5.76 2.91 37.51
CA ASP A 218 -5.25 3.08 38.88
C ASP A 218 -5.44 4.50 39.43
N ALA A 219 -6.29 5.32 38.79
CA ALA A 219 -6.57 6.68 39.20
C ALA A 219 -7.34 6.75 40.54
N ALA A 220 -8.18 5.76 40.84
CA ALA A 220 -8.89 5.63 42.12
C ALA A 220 -8.90 4.16 42.53
N ILE A 221 -8.11 3.82 43.56
CA ILE A 221 -7.98 2.45 44.07
C ILE A 221 -8.32 2.44 45.55
N ALA A 222 -9.11 1.45 45.96
CA ALA A 222 -9.23 1.01 47.33
C ALA A 222 -8.43 -0.28 47.57
N ASN A 223 -7.63 -0.32 48.63
CA ASN A 223 -6.98 -1.55 49.10
C ASN A 223 -7.64 -1.93 50.43
N GLY A 224 -8.15 -3.15 50.52
CA GLY A 224 -8.84 -3.61 51.71
C GLY A 224 -8.40 -4.99 52.18
N GLN A 225 -8.75 -5.31 53.42
CA GLN A 225 -8.57 -6.64 54.00
C GLN A 225 -9.88 -7.11 54.62
N SER A 226 -10.21 -8.39 54.40
CA SER A 226 -11.44 -9.00 54.91
C SER A 226 -11.25 -10.46 55.31
N ASN A 227 -12.24 -11.00 56.01
CA ASN A 227 -12.37 -12.42 56.30
C ASN A 227 -13.49 -13.09 55.48
N ARG A 228 -14.01 -12.44 54.42
CA ARG A 228 -15.09 -12.97 53.57
C ARG A 228 -14.58 -13.97 52.52
N PRO A 229 -14.94 -15.27 52.61
CA PRO A 229 -14.42 -16.29 51.71
C PRO A 229 -15.04 -16.28 50.30
N ASP A 230 -16.15 -15.59 50.13
CA ASP A 230 -16.92 -15.47 48.89
C ASP A 230 -16.38 -14.41 47.92
N PHE A 231 -15.54 -13.48 48.40
CA PHE A 231 -14.94 -12.44 47.57
C PHE A 231 -14.10 -13.04 46.44
N THR A 232 -14.21 -12.46 45.23
CA THR A 232 -13.49 -12.86 44.02
C THR A 232 -13.07 -11.65 43.18
N VAL A 233 -12.24 -11.86 42.15
CA VAL A 233 -11.94 -10.84 41.13
C VAL A 233 -13.10 -10.72 40.14
N GLY A 234 -13.36 -9.52 39.65
CA GLY A 234 -14.34 -9.25 38.59
C GLY A 234 -15.79 -9.18 39.07
N VAL A 235 -16.02 -8.96 40.37
CA VAL A 235 -17.36 -8.80 40.96
C VAL A 235 -17.54 -7.42 41.56
N LYS A 236 -18.80 -7.02 41.68
CA LYS A 236 -19.23 -5.80 42.35
C LYS A 236 -19.69 -6.11 43.76
N VAL A 237 -19.21 -5.32 44.72
CA VAL A 237 -19.57 -5.42 46.14
C VAL A 237 -19.92 -4.03 46.65
N GLU A 238 -21.08 -3.89 47.28
CA GLU A 238 -21.45 -2.66 47.98
C GLU A 238 -20.76 -2.60 49.34
N LEU A 239 -20.05 -1.51 49.62
CA LEU A 239 -19.48 -1.24 50.95
C LEU A 239 -20.53 -0.51 51.80
N SER A 240 -20.80 -1.01 53.00
CA SER A 240 -21.68 -0.34 53.98
C SER A 240 -20.92 0.01 55.27
N ASP A 241 -21.49 0.92 56.06
CA ASP A 241 -21.04 1.26 57.41
C ASP A 241 -19.60 1.81 57.54
N HIS A 242 -19.03 2.32 56.45
CA HIS A 242 -17.79 3.10 56.52
C HIS A 242 -18.09 4.49 57.12
N ASP A 243 -17.21 4.98 58.00
CA ASP A 243 -17.30 6.31 58.61
C ASP A 243 -17.28 7.47 57.58
N SER A 244 -16.97 7.18 56.31
CA SER A 244 -16.94 8.15 55.22
C SER A 244 -18.06 7.82 54.23
N PRO A 245 -19.11 8.66 54.14
CA PRO A 245 -20.26 8.41 53.27
C PRO A 245 -19.90 8.21 51.79
N ALA A 246 -18.84 8.87 51.31
CA ALA A 246 -18.40 8.78 49.92
C ALA A 246 -17.84 7.39 49.54
N LEU A 247 -17.39 6.61 50.53
CA LEU A 247 -16.86 5.26 50.32
C LEU A 247 -17.95 4.18 50.39
N ASN A 248 -19.12 4.49 50.94
CA ASN A 248 -20.28 3.59 50.99
C ASN A 248 -20.98 3.55 49.63
N ARG A 249 -20.44 2.73 48.72
CA ARG A 249 -20.86 2.62 47.31
C ARG A 249 -20.49 1.25 46.76
N GLU A 250 -20.91 0.94 45.53
CA GLU A 250 -20.43 -0.25 44.81
C GLU A 250 -18.97 -0.10 44.36
N TRP A 251 -18.19 -1.15 44.62
CA TRP A 251 -16.79 -1.31 44.25
C TRP A 251 -16.60 -2.56 43.39
N LEU A 252 -15.81 -2.44 42.32
CA LEU A 252 -15.40 -3.54 41.45
C LEU A 252 -14.03 -4.08 41.90
N PHE A 253 -13.95 -5.37 42.20
CA PHE A 253 -12.71 -5.99 42.65
C PHE A 253 -11.80 -6.35 41.48
N THR A 254 -10.58 -5.82 41.46
CA THR A 254 -9.60 -5.99 40.38
C THR A 254 -8.51 -7.01 40.71
N SER A 255 -8.24 -7.25 42.00
CA SER A 255 -7.36 -8.34 42.45
C SER A 255 -7.73 -8.80 43.85
N ILE A 256 -7.54 -10.09 44.14
CA ILE A 256 -7.69 -10.64 45.49
C ILE A 256 -6.63 -11.69 45.77
N THR A 257 -6.13 -11.70 46.99
CA THR A 257 -5.21 -12.71 47.52
C THR A 257 -5.84 -13.33 48.75
N HIS A 258 -6.08 -14.65 48.70
CA HIS A 258 -6.60 -15.42 49.82
C HIS A 258 -5.45 -16.13 50.54
N THR A 259 -5.43 -16.05 51.87
CA THR A 259 -4.43 -16.71 52.71
C THR A 259 -5.16 -17.50 53.79
N GLY A 260 -4.83 -18.78 53.93
CA GLY A 260 -5.40 -19.65 54.94
C GLY A 260 -4.33 -20.55 55.55
N GLU A 261 -4.32 -20.67 56.86
CA GLU A 261 -3.38 -21.50 57.60
C GLU A 261 -4.14 -22.36 58.61
N GLN A 262 -3.81 -23.66 58.67
CA GLN A 262 -4.40 -24.61 59.61
C GLN A 262 -3.31 -25.38 60.37
N PRO A 263 -2.68 -24.78 61.40
CA PRO A 263 -1.60 -25.42 62.15
C PRO A 263 -2.03 -26.73 62.85
N GLN A 264 -3.30 -26.84 63.28
CA GLN A 264 -3.79 -28.03 63.99
C GLN A 264 -3.84 -29.27 63.10
N ALA A 265 -3.90 -29.09 61.78
CA ALA A 265 -3.85 -30.21 60.85
C ALA A 265 -2.52 -30.97 60.96
N LEU A 266 -1.43 -30.32 61.39
CA LEU A 266 -0.08 -30.87 61.51
C LEU A 266 0.17 -31.67 62.80
N GLU A 267 -0.78 -31.71 63.73
CA GLU A 267 -0.73 -32.45 65.01
C GLU A 267 0.61 -32.28 65.76
N GLU A 268 1.42 -33.33 65.87
CA GLU A 268 2.69 -33.39 66.61
C GLU A 268 3.79 -32.48 66.01
N GLU A 269 3.69 -32.12 64.73
CA GLU A 269 4.62 -31.21 64.03
C GLU A 269 4.08 -29.76 63.93
N GLY A 270 2.88 -29.51 64.44
CA GLY A 270 2.24 -28.19 64.41
C GLY A 270 2.76 -27.24 65.49
N GLY A 271 2.98 -25.98 65.14
CA GLY A 271 3.18 -24.92 66.13
C GLY A 271 1.89 -24.60 66.91
N SER A 272 1.99 -23.81 67.99
CA SER A 272 0.83 -23.25 68.67
C SER A 272 0.17 -22.16 67.80
N GLY A 273 -1.10 -22.33 67.41
CA GLY A 273 -1.84 -21.34 66.61
C GLY A 273 -3.30 -21.71 66.36
N ALA A 274 -4.14 -20.73 66.02
CA ALA A 274 -5.53 -20.91 65.59
C ALA A 274 -5.62 -21.13 64.07
N THR A 275 -6.69 -21.75 63.58
CA THR A 275 -6.99 -21.76 62.13
C THR A 275 -7.34 -20.35 61.71
N ILE A 276 -6.60 -19.79 60.77
CA ILE A 276 -6.80 -18.41 60.31
C ILE A 276 -7.11 -18.37 58.82
N TYR A 277 -7.99 -17.45 58.46
CA TYR A 277 -8.30 -17.09 57.09
C TYR A 277 -8.41 -15.58 56.97
N HIS A 278 -7.76 -15.01 55.97
CA HIS A 278 -7.96 -13.63 55.58
C HIS A 278 -7.74 -13.47 54.07
N ASN A 279 -8.19 -12.34 53.53
CA ASN A 279 -7.86 -11.93 52.19
C ASN A 279 -7.47 -10.45 52.15
N ALA A 280 -6.68 -10.10 51.15
CA ALA A 280 -6.39 -8.73 50.77
C ALA A 280 -6.89 -8.52 49.33
N PHE A 281 -7.53 -7.38 49.07
CA PHE A 281 -8.11 -7.09 47.76
C PHE A 281 -7.82 -5.65 47.33
N ASN A 282 -7.81 -5.45 46.00
CA ASN A 282 -7.85 -4.14 45.38
C ASN A 282 -9.18 -3.98 44.65
N ALA A 283 -9.72 -2.78 44.74
CA ALA A 283 -10.97 -2.44 44.09
C ALA A 283 -10.93 -1.04 43.48
N ILE A 284 -11.75 -0.83 42.46
CA ILE A 284 -12.01 0.49 41.88
C ILE A 284 -13.50 0.82 42.02
N PRO A 285 -13.90 2.09 41.94
CA PRO A 285 -15.32 2.46 41.89
C PRO A 285 -16.07 1.72 40.76
N ALA A 286 -17.23 1.13 41.04
CA ALA A 286 -17.95 0.27 40.07
C ALA A 286 -18.57 1.01 38.88
N ASP A 287 -18.60 2.34 38.91
CA ASP A 287 -18.99 3.23 37.82
C ASP A 287 -17.85 3.52 36.83
N ARG A 288 -16.64 3.02 37.11
CA ARG A 288 -15.50 3.09 36.20
C ARG A 288 -15.26 1.74 35.54
N THR A 289 -14.82 1.78 34.29
CA THR A 289 -14.45 0.58 33.56
C THR A 289 -12.97 0.29 33.77
N TRP A 290 -12.64 -0.86 34.36
CA TRP A 290 -11.26 -1.31 34.41
C TRP A 290 -10.84 -1.86 33.04
N ARG A 291 -9.73 -1.35 32.51
CA ARG A 291 -9.08 -1.85 31.28
C ARG A 291 -7.61 -2.17 31.56
N PRO A 292 -7.04 -3.22 30.96
CA PRO A 292 -5.61 -3.53 31.11
C PRO A 292 -4.74 -2.52 30.36
N GLN A 293 -3.52 -2.31 30.83
CA GLN A 293 -2.53 -1.53 30.08
C GLN A 293 -1.83 -2.40 29.03
N ILE A 294 -1.51 -1.79 27.88
CA ILE A 294 -0.70 -2.42 26.84
C ILE A 294 0.76 -2.40 27.32
N ASN A 295 1.27 -3.54 27.78
CA ASN A 295 2.61 -3.65 28.36
C ASN A 295 3.73 -3.71 27.30
N HIS A 296 3.45 -4.23 26.11
CA HIS A 296 4.44 -4.44 25.05
C HIS A 296 3.81 -4.30 23.67
N ARG A 297 4.50 -3.60 22.76
CA ARG A 297 4.20 -3.61 21.32
C ARG A 297 5.27 -4.48 20.65
N PRO A 298 4.93 -5.49 19.84
CA PRO A 298 5.92 -6.25 19.10
C PRO A 298 6.58 -5.30 18.11
N LEU A 299 7.91 -5.34 18.06
CA LEU A 299 8.70 -4.50 17.19
C LEU A 299 9.55 -5.39 16.29
N MET A 300 9.59 -5.03 15.01
CA MET A 300 10.52 -5.58 14.05
C MET A 300 11.86 -4.86 14.19
N ASP A 301 12.91 -5.60 14.53
CA ASP A 301 14.27 -5.06 14.72
C ASP A 301 14.83 -4.39 13.44
N GLY A 302 14.32 -4.76 12.27
CA GLY A 302 14.73 -4.19 11.00
C GLY A 302 14.01 -4.83 9.80
N PRO A 303 14.41 -4.45 8.58
CA PRO A 303 13.85 -5.00 7.36
C PRO A 303 14.12 -6.50 7.23
N GLN A 304 13.20 -7.21 6.58
CA GLN A 304 13.28 -8.64 6.35
C GLN A 304 13.13 -8.98 4.87
N ILE A 305 13.66 -10.13 4.48
CA ILE A 305 13.47 -10.67 3.13
C ILE A 305 12.12 -11.37 3.05
N ALA A 306 11.41 -11.16 1.95
CA ALA A 306 10.20 -11.89 1.60
C ALA A 306 10.20 -12.24 0.11
N ILE A 307 9.41 -13.24 -0.27
CA ILE A 307 9.25 -13.69 -1.66
C ILE A 307 7.87 -13.28 -2.14
N VAL A 308 7.75 -12.68 -3.32
CA VAL A 308 6.46 -12.28 -3.90
C VAL A 308 5.67 -13.52 -4.28
N THR A 309 4.39 -13.57 -3.90
CA THR A 309 3.48 -14.70 -4.17
C THR A 309 2.23 -14.24 -4.93
N GLY A 310 1.52 -15.19 -5.51
CA GLY A 310 0.26 -14.94 -6.20
C GLY A 310 -0.39 -16.24 -6.68
N PRO A 311 -1.45 -16.15 -7.50
CA PRO A 311 -2.15 -17.30 -8.04
C PRO A 311 -1.25 -18.17 -8.93
N GLU A 312 -1.55 -19.46 -8.97
CA GLU A 312 -0.87 -20.41 -9.86
C GLU A 312 -1.04 -20.00 -11.34
N GLY A 313 0.06 -20.08 -12.11
CA GLY A 313 0.06 -19.74 -13.54
C GLY A 313 0.19 -18.25 -13.87
N GLU A 314 0.19 -17.37 -12.87
CA GLU A 314 0.45 -15.94 -13.07
C GLU A 314 1.92 -15.57 -12.83
N GLU A 315 2.41 -14.56 -13.55
CA GLU A 315 3.76 -13.98 -13.34
C GLU A 315 3.69 -12.68 -12.52
N ILE A 316 2.58 -11.97 -12.59
CA ILE A 316 2.38 -10.66 -11.95
C ILE A 316 1.04 -10.68 -11.23
N HIS A 317 1.04 -10.33 -9.95
CA HIS A 317 -0.17 -10.23 -9.14
C HIS A 317 -0.14 -8.95 -8.32
N CYS A 318 -0.87 -7.93 -8.80
CA CYS A 318 -1.00 -6.65 -8.12
C CYS A 318 -2.44 -6.13 -8.10
N ASP A 319 -2.70 -5.17 -7.22
CA ASP A 319 -3.98 -4.45 -7.16
C ASP A 319 -3.92 -3.08 -7.86
N GLU A 320 -4.99 -2.29 -7.74
CA GLU A 320 -5.11 -0.94 -8.33
C GLU A 320 -4.06 0.07 -7.86
N HIS A 321 -3.38 -0.22 -6.73
CA HIS A 321 -2.34 0.63 -6.16
C HIS A 321 -0.92 0.10 -6.43
N GLY A 322 -0.78 -0.96 -7.25
CA GLY A 322 0.50 -1.60 -7.52
C GLY A 322 1.09 -2.31 -6.29
N ARG A 323 0.25 -2.69 -5.33
CA ARG A 323 0.65 -3.50 -4.16
C ARG A 323 0.80 -4.95 -4.59
N VAL A 324 1.66 -5.69 -3.90
CA VAL A 324 1.86 -7.13 -4.14
C VAL A 324 1.70 -7.92 -2.85
N LYS A 325 1.51 -9.24 -2.96
CA LYS A 325 1.52 -10.15 -1.82
C LYS A 325 2.86 -10.86 -1.71
N VAL A 326 3.25 -11.20 -0.50
CA VAL A 326 4.53 -11.82 -0.20
C VAL A 326 4.39 -12.95 0.80
N ARG A 327 5.41 -13.78 0.90
CA ARG A 327 5.60 -14.73 1.98
C ARG A 327 6.90 -14.42 2.71
N PHE A 328 6.82 -14.38 4.03
CA PHE A 328 7.99 -14.32 4.89
C PHE A 328 8.57 -15.72 5.15
N PRO A 329 9.90 -15.89 5.23
CA PRO A 329 10.53 -17.18 5.51
C PRO A 329 10.10 -17.83 6.83
N TRP A 330 9.76 -17.02 7.84
CA TRP A 330 9.29 -17.50 9.14
C TRP A 330 7.81 -17.89 9.16
N ASP A 331 7.05 -17.60 8.10
CA ASP A 331 5.66 -18.03 7.99
C ASP A 331 5.59 -19.51 7.57
N ARG A 332 5.18 -20.32 8.53
CA ARG A 332 5.02 -21.78 8.42
C ARG A 332 3.64 -22.21 7.94
N TYR A 333 2.67 -21.29 7.92
CA TYR A 333 1.27 -21.60 7.65
C TYR A 333 0.86 -21.21 6.22
N SER A 334 1.59 -20.30 5.57
CA SER A 334 1.38 -19.95 4.15
C SER A 334 1.63 -21.13 3.20
N LYS A 335 0.80 -21.20 2.14
CA LYS A 335 0.89 -22.16 1.04
C LYS A 335 1.62 -21.62 -0.21
N ASN A 336 2.31 -20.48 -0.11
CA ASN A 336 2.93 -19.77 -1.25
C ASN A 336 1.95 -19.25 -2.32
N ASP A 337 0.70 -18.98 -1.95
CA ASP A 337 -0.35 -18.57 -2.89
C ASP A 337 -0.77 -17.10 -2.68
N GLN A 338 -1.86 -16.69 -3.33
CA GLN A 338 -2.50 -15.38 -3.18
C GLN A 338 -3.06 -15.10 -1.78
N HIS A 339 -2.99 -16.04 -0.83
CA HIS A 339 -3.42 -15.89 0.56
C HIS A 339 -2.24 -15.90 1.55
N SER A 340 -1.02 -15.61 1.07
CA SER A 340 0.18 -15.60 1.92
C SER A 340 0.32 -14.35 2.78
N SER A 341 -0.14 -13.19 2.31
CA SER A 341 -0.11 -11.94 3.06
C SER A 341 -1.20 -10.97 2.64
N ALA A 342 -1.29 -9.84 3.34
CA ALA A 342 -2.06 -8.70 2.89
C ALA A 342 -1.35 -8.02 1.71
N TRP A 343 -1.99 -6.99 1.15
CA TRP A 343 -1.42 -6.21 0.06
C TRP A 343 -0.36 -5.23 0.58
N LEU A 344 0.90 -5.46 0.22
CA LEU A 344 2.02 -4.61 0.60
C LEU A 344 2.31 -3.56 -0.46
N ARG A 345 2.43 -2.30 -0.05
CA ARG A 345 2.88 -1.21 -0.92
C ARG A 345 4.34 -1.41 -1.32
N VAL A 346 4.66 -1.04 -2.55
CA VAL A 346 6.00 -1.14 -3.12
C VAL A 346 6.55 0.26 -3.32
N SER A 347 7.65 0.57 -2.62
CA SER A 347 8.43 1.79 -2.84
C SER A 347 8.90 1.86 -4.30
N GLN A 348 8.75 3.03 -4.90
CA GLN A 348 9.18 3.31 -6.27
C GLN A 348 10.34 4.31 -6.23
N GLY A 349 11.22 4.27 -7.23
CA GLY A 349 12.33 5.23 -7.33
C GLY A 349 11.87 6.69 -7.50
N TRP A 350 10.67 6.90 -8.05
CA TRP A 350 10.02 8.20 -8.19
C TRP A 350 8.51 8.01 -8.30
N ALA A 351 7.70 8.68 -7.47
CA ALA A 351 6.23 8.58 -7.50
C ALA A 351 5.58 9.96 -7.30
N GLY A 352 4.92 10.48 -8.34
CA GLY A 352 4.14 11.72 -8.32
C GLY A 352 2.69 11.50 -8.76
N GLY A 353 1.90 12.57 -8.77
CA GLY A 353 0.50 12.51 -9.22
C GLY A 353 0.40 12.23 -10.72
N GLN A 354 0.20 10.95 -11.09
CA GLN A 354 0.15 10.46 -12.48
C GLN A 354 1.47 10.49 -13.26
N TYR A 355 2.62 10.55 -12.59
CA TYR A 355 3.94 10.47 -13.22
C TYR A 355 4.95 9.78 -12.30
N GLY A 356 6.06 9.28 -12.86
CA GLY A 356 7.14 8.64 -12.10
C GLY A 356 7.53 7.27 -12.67
N PHE A 357 8.19 6.47 -11.84
CA PHE A 357 8.63 5.12 -12.17
C PHE A 357 7.68 4.08 -11.59
N ILE A 358 7.34 3.08 -12.39
CA ILE A 358 6.63 1.90 -11.93
C ILE A 358 7.30 0.64 -12.48
N ALA A 359 7.79 -0.18 -11.57
CA ALA A 359 8.31 -1.51 -11.91
C ALA A 359 7.71 -2.49 -10.92
N LEU A 360 6.71 -3.27 -11.29
CA LEU A 360 6.07 -4.18 -10.34
C LEU A 360 6.94 -5.42 -10.06
N PRO A 361 7.14 -5.83 -8.79
CA PRO A 361 7.74 -7.12 -8.47
C PRO A 361 6.91 -8.27 -9.08
N ARG A 362 7.58 -9.26 -9.67
CA ARG A 362 6.95 -10.48 -10.21
C ARG A 362 6.91 -11.57 -9.15
N ILE A 363 6.00 -12.52 -9.31
CA ILE A 363 5.91 -13.72 -8.45
C ILE A 363 7.25 -14.46 -8.50
N GLY A 364 7.76 -14.85 -7.32
CA GLY A 364 9.07 -15.47 -7.15
C GLY A 364 10.23 -14.48 -6.93
N ASN A 365 10.03 -13.18 -7.14
CA ASN A 365 11.07 -12.20 -6.85
C ASN A 365 11.29 -12.05 -5.34
N GLU A 366 12.55 -11.85 -4.96
CA GLU A 366 12.95 -11.50 -3.61
C GLU A 366 12.83 -9.99 -3.39
N VAL A 367 12.21 -9.60 -2.28
CA VAL A 367 11.99 -8.21 -1.89
C VAL A 367 12.42 -7.97 -0.45
N ILE A 368 12.85 -6.73 -0.18
CA ILE A 368 13.12 -6.25 1.18
C ILE A 368 11.86 -5.57 1.70
N VAL A 369 11.33 -6.07 2.81
CA VAL A 369 10.15 -5.55 3.50
C VAL A 369 10.59 -4.84 4.78
N SER A 370 10.31 -3.54 4.85
CA SER A 370 10.42 -2.75 6.07
C SER A 370 9.06 -2.68 6.77
N PHE A 371 9.04 -2.22 8.02
CA PHE A 371 7.84 -2.14 8.86
C PHE A 371 7.71 -0.71 9.39
N LEU A 372 6.59 -0.05 9.11
CA LEU A 372 6.38 1.34 9.54
C LEU A 372 6.29 1.38 11.07
N ASP A 373 7.04 2.30 11.69
CA ASP A 373 7.21 2.40 13.15
C ASP A 373 7.68 1.10 13.83
N GLY A 374 8.24 0.16 13.05
CA GLY A 374 8.60 -1.18 13.51
C GLY A 374 7.40 -2.11 13.74
N ASP A 375 6.17 -1.70 13.42
CA ASP A 375 4.97 -2.52 13.63
C ASP A 375 4.91 -3.70 12.63
N PRO A 376 4.91 -4.96 13.10
CA PRO A 376 4.70 -6.14 12.26
C PRO A 376 3.45 -6.07 11.37
N ASP A 377 2.41 -5.34 11.80
CA ASP A 377 1.14 -5.19 11.09
C ASP A 377 1.21 -4.14 9.96
N GLN A 378 2.31 -3.39 9.84
CA GLN A 378 2.49 -2.33 8.84
C GLN A 378 3.67 -2.59 7.88
N PRO A 379 3.68 -3.72 7.13
CA PRO A 379 4.76 -4.01 6.19
C PRO A 379 4.70 -3.14 4.92
N ILE A 380 5.87 -2.74 4.41
CA ILE A 380 6.06 -2.02 3.16
C ILE A 380 7.32 -2.50 2.44
N ILE A 381 7.24 -2.77 1.15
CA ILE A 381 8.39 -3.19 0.35
C ILE A 381 9.24 -1.97 0.03
N THR A 382 10.50 -1.97 0.42
CA THR A 382 11.43 -0.84 0.28
C THR A 382 12.60 -1.11 -0.65
N GLY A 383 12.81 -2.36 -1.07
CA GLY A 383 13.92 -2.72 -1.93
C GLY A 383 13.77 -4.09 -2.59
N ARG A 384 14.76 -4.43 -3.42
CA ARG A 384 14.86 -5.69 -4.16
C ARG A 384 16.31 -6.13 -4.21
N THR A 385 16.50 -7.43 -4.28
CA THR A 385 17.83 -8.05 -4.28
C THR A 385 17.87 -9.17 -5.32
N TYR A 386 19.02 -9.29 -5.97
CA TYR A 386 19.38 -10.50 -6.70
C TYR A 386 19.94 -11.53 -5.72
N HIS A 387 19.77 -12.81 -6.03
CA HIS A 387 20.27 -13.94 -5.25
C HIS A 387 20.72 -15.07 -6.18
N ALA A 388 21.11 -16.22 -5.64
CA ALA A 388 21.75 -17.30 -6.41
C ALA A 388 20.92 -17.83 -7.59
N THR A 389 19.59 -17.81 -7.50
CA THR A 389 18.68 -18.26 -8.57
C THR A 389 18.08 -17.11 -9.39
N ASN A 390 17.88 -15.94 -8.79
CA ASN A 390 17.52 -14.71 -9.51
C ASN A 390 18.77 -13.85 -9.69
N THR A 391 19.53 -14.11 -10.75
CA THR A 391 20.81 -13.46 -11.01
C THR A 391 20.64 -12.11 -11.70
N PRO A 392 21.63 -11.20 -11.60
CA PRO A 392 21.64 -9.96 -12.38
C PRO A 392 21.53 -10.22 -13.90
N PRO A 393 21.07 -9.23 -14.70
CA PRO A 393 20.86 -9.41 -16.15
C PRO A 393 22.13 -9.76 -16.95
N TYR A 394 23.30 -9.44 -16.40
CA TYR A 394 24.61 -9.71 -16.96
C TYR A 394 25.50 -10.36 -15.91
N ALA A 395 26.40 -11.24 -16.35
CA ALA A 395 27.34 -11.91 -15.45
C ALA A 395 28.24 -10.89 -14.74
N LEU A 396 28.33 -11.01 -13.42
CA LEU A 396 29.22 -10.24 -12.56
C LEU A 396 30.27 -11.17 -11.93
N PRO A 397 31.54 -10.73 -11.76
CA PRO A 397 32.03 -9.34 -11.90
C PRO A 397 32.51 -8.94 -13.32
N GLU A 398 32.36 -9.80 -14.33
CA GLU A 398 32.86 -9.56 -15.69
C GLU A 398 32.34 -8.24 -16.28
N HIS A 399 31.04 -7.97 -16.16
CA HIS A 399 30.40 -6.77 -16.71
C HIS A 399 30.12 -5.68 -15.67
N ARG A 400 31.05 -5.44 -14.75
CA ARG A 400 30.92 -4.46 -13.65
C ARG A 400 30.72 -3.00 -14.08
N THR A 401 31.08 -2.65 -15.31
CA THR A 401 30.97 -1.30 -15.90
C THR A 401 29.63 -1.05 -16.61
N ARG A 402 28.70 -2.03 -16.58
CA ARG A 402 27.40 -1.91 -17.24
C ARG A 402 26.33 -1.42 -16.28
N THR A 403 25.58 -0.42 -16.73
CA THR A 403 24.34 0.04 -16.09
C THR A 403 23.15 -0.28 -16.99
N THR A 404 22.16 -1.01 -16.49
CA THR A 404 21.08 -1.56 -17.35
C THR A 404 19.69 -1.40 -16.75
N LEU A 405 18.73 -1.04 -17.59
CA LEU A 405 17.30 -1.25 -17.37
C LEU A 405 16.83 -2.29 -18.40
N LYS A 406 16.64 -3.53 -17.95
CA LYS A 406 16.19 -4.64 -18.79
C LYS A 406 14.86 -5.18 -18.28
N THR A 407 13.89 -5.24 -19.18
CA THR A 407 12.56 -5.81 -18.94
C THR A 407 12.45 -7.20 -19.56
N GLN A 408 11.42 -7.95 -19.21
CA GLN A 408 11.13 -9.26 -19.80
C GLN A 408 9.73 -9.25 -20.39
N THR A 409 9.55 -9.80 -21.58
CA THR A 409 8.21 -10.02 -22.15
C THR A 409 7.37 -10.82 -21.15
N HIS A 410 6.13 -10.36 -20.90
CA HIS A 410 5.20 -11.08 -20.02
C HIS A 410 4.59 -12.26 -20.78
N LYS A 411 4.60 -13.47 -20.18
CA LYS A 411 4.07 -14.69 -20.80
C LYS A 411 4.64 -14.95 -22.21
N GLY A 412 5.92 -14.65 -22.42
CA GLY A 412 6.61 -14.81 -23.70
C GLY A 412 8.12 -14.63 -23.60
N GLU A 413 8.80 -14.79 -24.73
CA GLU A 413 10.26 -14.63 -24.81
C GLU A 413 10.66 -13.19 -25.21
N GLY A 414 11.88 -12.80 -24.86
CA GLY A 414 12.47 -11.51 -25.24
C GLY A 414 12.46 -10.44 -24.15
N SER A 415 12.97 -9.26 -24.50
CA SER A 415 13.23 -8.16 -23.57
C SER A 415 13.28 -6.80 -24.25
N ASN A 416 12.84 -5.75 -23.57
CA ASN A 416 13.24 -4.38 -23.92
C ASN A 416 14.40 -3.95 -23.02
N GLU A 417 15.36 -3.21 -23.56
CA GLU A 417 16.59 -2.87 -22.82
C GLU A 417 17.10 -1.46 -23.13
N LEU A 418 17.49 -0.75 -22.08
CA LEU A 418 18.36 0.43 -22.13
C LEU A 418 19.62 0.10 -21.33
N ARG A 419 20.78 0.13 -21.99
CA ARG A 419 22.07 -0.22 -21.38
C ARG A 419 23.13 0.83 -21.69
N PHE A 420 23.94 1.13 -20.69
CA PHE A 420 25.14 1.94 -20.76
C PHE A 420 26.35 1.06 -20.44
N GLU A 421 27.37 1.08 -21.30
CA GLU A 421 28.70 0.54 -21.06
C GLU A 421 29.65 1.72 -20.83
N ASP A 422 30.36 1.69 -19.71
CA ASP A 422 31.24 2.78 -19.26
C ASP A 422 32.73 2.36 -19.24
N GLU A 423 33.09 1.20 -19.80
CA GLU A 423 34.49 0.82 -20.00
C GLU A 423 35.16 1.76 -21.02
N ALA A 424 36.32 2.29 -20.66
CA ALA A 424 37.03 3.29 -21.47
C ALA A 424 37.36 2.76 -22.87
N ASP A 425 37.18 3.62 -23.88
CA ASP A 425 37.34 3.31 -25.31
C ASP A 425 36.37 2.23 -25.83
N GLN A 426 35.37 1.84 -25.04
CA GLN A 426 34.33 0.86 -25.39
C GLN A 426 32.93 1.36 -24.97
N GLU A 427 32.78 2.66 -24.73
CA GLU A 427 31.53 3.23 -24.24
C GLU A 427 30.40 3.02 -25.24
N GLN A 428 29.24 2.60 -24.74
CA GLN A 428 28.10 2.30 -25.59
C GLN A 428 26.77 2.60 -24.90
N VAL A 429 25.88 3.28 -25.61
CA VAL A 429 24.44 3.29 -25.30
C VAL A 429 23.75 2.30 -26.22
N TYR A 430 23.09 1.31 -25.64
CA TYR A 430 22.31 0.30 -26.36
C TYR A 430 20.84 0.45 -26.03
N ILE A 431 20.02 0.58 -27.08
CA ILE A 431 18.56 0.68 -27.00
C ILE A 431 17.99 -0.49 -27.82
N HIS A 432 17.21 -1.35 -27.16
CA HIS A 432 16.56 -2.50 -27.77
C HIS A 432 15.06 -2.47 -27.49
N ALA A 433 14.27 -2.48 -28.56
CA ALA A 433 12.83 -2.71 -28.51
C ALA A 433 12.54 -4.12 -29.05
N GLN A 434 11.82 -4.93 -28.28
CA GLN A 434 11.47 -6.29 -28.67
C GLN A 434 10.50 -6.33 -29.86
N LYS A 435 9.74 -5.24 -30.07
CA LYS A 435 8.74 -5.12 -31.13
C LYS A 435 8.75 -3.73 -31.76
N ASP A 436 7.93 -2.81 -31.26
CA ASP A 436 7.76 -1.47 -31.82
C ASP A 436 8.63 -0.46 -31.04
N LEU A 437 9.29 0.47 -31.75
CA LEU A 437 10.03 1.59 -31.15
C LEU A 437 9.46 2.90 -31.69
N ASP A 438 8.62 3.55 -30.89
CA ASP A 438 8.03 4.85 -31.22
C ASP A 438 8.85 5.98 -30.59
N LEU A 439 9.22 6.98 -31.40
CA LEU A 439 9.91 8.19 -30.95
C LEU A 439 9.14 9.43 -31.39
N LEU A 440 8.46 10.07 -30.44
CA LEU A 440 7.78 11.34 -30.63
C LEU A 440 8.62 12.49 -30.07
N THR A 441 8.90 13.50 -30.89
CA THR A 441 9.57 14.73 -30.47
C THR A 441 8.67 15.93 -30.78
N GLU A 442 8.17 16.59 -29.74
CA GLU A 442 7.16 17.65 -29.87
C GLU A 442 7.71 18.95 -30.50
N ASN A 443 9.03 19.17 -30.43
CA ASN A 443 9.64 20.39 -30.95
C ASN A 443 10.78 20.10 -31.93
N SER A 444 12.00 19.93 -31.42
CA SER A 444 13.21 19.81 -32.26
C SER A 444 14.02 18.58 -31.86
N ARG A 445 14.44 17.80 -32.85
CA ARG A 445 15.44 16.73 -32.71
C ARG A 445 16.73 17.16 -33.39
N THR A 446 17.85 17.02 -32.68
CA THR A 446 19.19 17.26 -33.23
C THR A 446 20.02 15.99 -33.03
N GLU A 447 20.74 15.58 -34.07
CA GLU A 447 21.60 14.40 -34.05
C GLU A 447 22.94 14.75 -34.68
N VAL A 448 24.03 14.46 -33.97
CA VAL A 448 25.40 14.74 -34.41
C VAL A 448 26.21 13.46 -34.26
N ILE A 449 26.48 12.81 -35.39
CA ILE A 449 27.37 11.65 -35.45
C ILE A 449 28.74 12.12 -35.93
N ARG A 450 29.77 11.92 -35.11
CA ARG A 450 31.14 12.40 -35.39
C ARG A 450 31.96 11.44 -36.25
N ASN A 451 31.52 10.19 -36.34
CA ASN A 451 32.12 9.17 -37.18
C ASN A 451 31.04 8.62 -38.12
N ASP A 452 30.78 7.32 -38.10
CA ASP A 452 29.88 6.67 -39.05
C ASP A 452 28.46 6.49 -38.51
N SER A 453 27.46 6.60 -39.40
CA SER A 453 26.06 6.27 -39.15
C SER A 453 25.61 5.17 -40.10
N HIS A 454 25.16 4.04 -39.55
CA HIS A 454 24.64 2.91 -40.30
C HIS A 454 23.15 2.73 -40.03
N LEU A 455 22.36 2.57 -41.09
CA LEU A 455 20.94 2.30 -41.02
C LEU A 455 20.59 1.13 -41.93
N THR A 456 20.05 0.07 -41.34
CA THR A 456 19.47 -1.07 -42.06
C THR A 456 17.98 -1.10 -41.79
N VAL A 457 17.19 -1.21 -42.86
CA VAL A 457 15.73 -1.35 -42.80
C VAL A 457 15.36 -2.50 -43.73
N ASP A 458 14.92 -3.62 -43.16
CA ASP A 458 14.68 -4.85 -43.93
C ASP A 458 13.45 -4.74 -44.85
N ASN A 459 12.49 -3.91 -44.48
CA ASN A 459 11.27 -3.73 -45.27
C ASN A 459 11.15 -2.32 -45.85
N HIS A 460 10.41 -1.41 -45.22
CA HIS A 460 10.10 -0.10 -45.78
C HIS A 460 10.58 1.04 -44.89
N ARG A 461 11.30 1.99 -45.48
CA ARG A 461 11.56 3.31 -44.90
C ARG A 461 10.65 4.34 -45.56
N LYS A 462 9.69 4.89 -44.81
CA LYS A 462 8.82 5.97 -45.27
C LYS A 462 9.20 7.28 -44.57
N ALA A 463 9.33 8.37 -45.32
CA ALA A 463 9.62 9.70 -44.78
C ALA A 463 8.64 10.74 -45.33
N HIS A 464 8.07 11.57 -44.46
CA HIS A 464 7.16 12.65 -44.85
C HIS A 464 7.58 13.97 -44.20
N ILE A 465 8.33 14.77 -44.97
CA ILE A 465 8.79 16.10 -44.57
C ILE A 465 7.79 17.13 -45.11
N LYS A 466 7.10 17.84 -44.21
CA LYS A 466 6.11 18.87 -44.59
C LYS A 466 6.75 20.19 -45.02
N GLY A 467 7.90 20.51 -44.42
CA GLY A 467 8.71 21.68 -44.75
C GLY A 467 9.76 21.33 -45.81
N ASN A 468 10.99 21.77 -45.56
CA ASN A 468 12.11 21.54 -46.47
C ASN A 468 12.96 20.37 -46.01
N ASP A 469 13.44 19.58 -46.97
CA ASP A 469 14.49 18.58 -46.76
C ASP A 469 15.78 19.06 -47.45
N HIS A 470 16.82 19.34 -46.65
CA HIS A 470 18.11 19.83 -47.12
C HIS A 470 19.17 18.77 -46.84
N VAL A 471 19.77 18.24 -47.90
CA VAL A 471 20.85 17.26 -47.82
C VAL A 471 22.09 17.83 -48.50
N THR A 472 23.17 17.98 -47.74
CA THR A 472 24.49 18.35 -48.25
C THR A 472 25.45 17.19 -48.01
N VAL A 473 26.19 16.80 -49.05
CA VAL A 473 27.22 15.75 -48.98
C VAL A 473 28.49 16.35 -49.58
N ASP A 474 29.47 16.64 -48.74
CA ASP A 474 30.72 17.27 -49.17
C ASP A 474 31.63 16.31 -49.95
N GLY A 475 31.54 15.01 -49.65
CA GLY A 475 32.25 13.95 -50.34
C GLY A 475 31.48 13.40 -51.54
N GLU A 476 31.15 12.11 -51.47
CA GLU A 476 30.46 11.41 -52.55
C GLU A 476 29.10 10.90 -52.07
N LYS A 477 28.06 11.04 -52.92
CA LYS A 477 26.78 10.36 -52.75
C LYS A 477 26.65 9.26 -53.82
N ARG A 478 26.53 8.00 -53.39
CA ARG A 478 26.19 6.86 -54.25
C ARG A 478 24.78 6.38 -53.91
N GLU A 479 23.99 6.11 -54.93
CA GLU A 479 22.63 5.58 -54.79
C GLU A 479 22.44 4.46 -55.81
N SER A 480 21.92 3.32 -55.35
CA SER A 480 21.60 2.17 -56.19
C SER A 480 20.19 1.72 -55.85
N VAL A 481 19.33 1.65 -56.85
CA VAL A 481 17.93 1.25 -56.73
C VAL A 481 17.74 -0.01 -57.56
N GLY A 482 17.41 -1.13 -56.91
CA GLY A 482 17.21 -2.41 -57.60
C GLY A 482 15.90 -2.51 -58.38
N GLY A 483 14.90 -1.69 -58.01
CA GLY A 483 13.62 -1.56 -58.68
C GLY A 483 13.45 -0.19 -59.36
N ASP A 484 12.22 0.31 -59.40
CA ASP A 484 11.91 1.59 -60.05
C ASP A 484 12.37 2.79 -59.23
N CYS A 485 12.93 3.81 -59.89
CA CYS A 485 13.17 5.13 -59.32
C CYS A 485 12.22 6.15 -59.97
N SER A 486 11.26 6.68 -59.19
CA SER A 486 10.30 7.70 -59.65
C SER A 486 10.58 9.06 -59.00
N GLN A 487 10.70 10.11 -59.82
CA GLN A 487 10.80 11.50 -59.37
C GLN A 487 9.63 12.31 -59.93
N ASN A 488 8.78 12.84 -59.05
CA ASN A 488 7.67 13.72 -59.41
C ASN A 488 7.93 15.13 -58.84
N ILE A 489 8.29 16.07 -59.72
CA ILE A 489 8.63 17.45 -59.36
C ILE A 489 7.48 18.37 -59.78
N GLY A 490 6.75 18.92 -58.82
CA GLY A 490 5.60 19.80 -59.08
C GLY A 490 5.95 21.21 -59.60
N CYS A 491 7.24 21.59 -59.54
CA CYS A 491 7.74 22.88 -60.04
C CYS A 491 8.95 22.67 -60.96
N THR A 492 10.15 23.06 -60.54
CA THR A 492 11.36 23.01 -61.38
C THR A 492 12.36 21.98 -60.88
N PHE A 493 12.85 21.12 -61.77
CA PHE A 493 13.97 20.23 -61.51
C PHE A 493 15.25 20.88 -62.06
N HIS A 494 16.18 21.24 -61.19
CA HIS A 494 17.50 21.78 -61.57
C HIS A 494 18.56 20.70 -61.43
N GLN A 495 19.18 20.31 -62.55
CA GLN A 495 20.33 19.41 -62.56
C GLN A 495 21.52 20.10 -63.22
N LYS A 496 22.62 20.26 -62.48
CA LYS A 496 23.89 20.79 -62.98
C LYS A 496 24.99 19.79 -62.68
N SER A 497 25.69 19.34 -63.70
CA SER A 497 26.85 18.45 -63.58
C SER A 497 28.10 19.15 -64.06
N GLY A 498 29.19 19.08 -63.27
CA GLY A 498 30.46 19.74 -63.62
C GLY A 498 31.28 19.02 -64.70
N ARG A 499 31.04 17.72 -64.93
CA ARG A 499 31.78 16.92 -65.93
C ARG A 499 30.86 16.30 -66.99
N GLY A 500 29.79 15.63 -66.57
CA GLY A 500 28.86 15.01 -67.50
C GLY A 500 27.62 14.46 -66.82
N ILE A 501 26.62 14.15 -67.65
CA ILE A 501 25.44 13.35 -67.32
C ILE A 501 25.50 12.16 -68.27
N LEU A 502 25.63 10.95 -67.72
CA LEU A 502 25.64 9.71 -68.49
C LEU A 502 24.32 8.99 -68.22
N SER A 503 23.57 8.69 -69.27
CA SER A 503 22.29 7.99 -69.18
C SER A 503 22.27 6.86 -70.19
N GLU A 504 22.09 5.64 -69.69
CA GLU A 504 21.93 4.42 -70.48
C GLU A 504 20.61 3.78 -70.09
N ALA A 505 19.79 3.43 -71.07
CA ALA A 505 18.55 2.71 -70.86
C ALA A 505 18.52 1.49 -71.78
N GLY A 506 18.10 0.34 -71.25
CA GLY A 506 18.02 -0.90 -72.03
C GLY A 506 16.99 -0.85 -73.17
N THR A 507 15.97 0.01 -73.06
CA THR A 507 14.85 0.04 -74.01
C THR A 507 14.59 1.42 -74.60
N GLU A 508 14.42 2.46 -73.77
CA GLU A 508 14.01 3.79 -74.23
C GLU A 508 14.50 4.92 -73.30
N ILE A 509 14.97 6.02 -73.89
CA ILE A 509 15.06 7.33 -73.24
C ILE A 509 14.10 8.28 -73.97
N HIS A 510 13.09 8.82 -73.29
CA HIS A 510 12.06 9.67 -73.88
C HIS A 510 12.01 11.06 -73.22
N HIS A 511 12.36 12.11 -73.96
CA HIS A 511 12.24 13.50 -73.53
C HIS A 511 11.00 14.15 -74.15
N LYS A 512 9.92 14.28 -73.36
CA LYS A 512 8.67 14.94 -73.78
C LYS A 512 8.50 16.29 -73.08
N ALA A 513 8.26 17.36 -73.85
CA ALA A 513 7.87 18.67 -73.33
C ALA A 513 6.57 19.16 -73.97
N GLY A 514 5.72 19.86 -73.20
CA GLY A 514 4.43 20.36 -73.68
C GLY A 514 4.54 21.52 -74.67
N ALA A 515 5.63 22.30 -74.62
CA ALA A 515 5.84 23.47 -75.48
C ALA A 515 7.15 23.39 -76.28
N LYS A 516 8.29 23.19 -75.62
CA LYS A 516 9.60 23.27 -76.26
C LYS A 516 10.60 22.32 -75.59
N VAL A 517 11.41 21.64 -76.41
CA VAL A 517 12.69 21.05 -76.00
C VAL A 517 13.79 21.88 -76.66
N VAL A 518 14.80 22.30 -75.90
CA VAL A 518 15.99 23.00 -76.41
C VAL A 518 17.20 22.16 -76.09
N LEU A 519 17.95 21.77 -77.11
CA LEU A 519 19.26 21.15 -76.98
C LEU A 519 20.27 22.14 -77.55
N ASP A 520 21.11 22.68 -76.69
CA ASP A 520 22.17 23.62 -77.05
C ASP A 520 23.51 23.01 -76.63
N ALA A 521 24.46 22.97 -77.55
CA ALA A 521 25.78 22.40 -77.32
C ALA A 521 26.82 23.40 -77.84
N GLY A 522 27.80 23.75 -77.00
CA GLY A 522 28.76 24.79 -77.33
C GLY A 522 29.74 24.43 -78.45
N ALA A 523 30.04 23.14 -78.64
CA ALA A 523 30.99 22.67 -79.65
C ALA A 523 30.35 21.75 -80.69
N GLU A 524 29.59 20.74 -80.24
CA GLU A 524 29.02 19.75 -81.14
C GLU A 524 27.75 19.13 -80.55
N LEU A 525 26.72 18.96 -81.38
CA LEU A 525 25.57 18.10 -81.10
C LEU A 525 25.54 16.95 -82.11
N THR A 526 25.68 15.72 -81.65
CA THR A 526 25.68 14.53 -82.50
C THR A 526 24.57 13.56 -82.08
N ILE A 527 23.74 13.14 -83.03
CA ILE A 527 22.70 12.12 -82.90
C ILE A 527 23.03 11.00 -83.90
N SER A 528 23.21 9.78 -83.42
CA SER A 528 23.51 8.62 -84.25
C SER A 528 22.53 7.49 -83.94
N ALA A 529 21.99 6.85 -84.98
CA ALA A 529 21.09 5.72 -84.84
C ALA A 529 21.10 4.85 -86.10
N GLY A 530 21.19 3.52 -85.94
CA GLY A 530 21.03 2.56 -87.05
C GLY A 530 21.95 2.78 -88.25
N GLY A 531 23.18 3.26 -88.01
CA GLY A 531 24.14 3.61 -89.07
C GLY A 531 23.89 4.96 -89.76
N SER A 532 22.94 5.76 -89.28
CA SER A 532 22.71 7.16 -89.69
C SER A 532 23.25 8.13 -88.65
N LEU A 533 23.75 9.28 -89.10
CA LEU A 533 24.38 10.32 -88.30
C LEU A 533 23.78 11.69 -88.63
N LEU A 534 23.46 12.45 -87.60
CA LEU A 534 23.19 13.88 -87.64
C LEU A 534 24.19 14.55 -86.70
N LYS A 535 25.01 15.46 -87.23
CA LYS A 535 26.00 16.21 -86.45
C LYS A 535 25.89 17.70 -86.76
N LEU A 536 25.82 18.52 -85.71
CA LEU A 536 25.88 19.97 -85.75
C LEU A 536 27.18 20.41 -85.08
N ASP A 537 28.00 21.18 -85.77
CA ASP A 537 29.23 21.77 -85.25
C ASP A 537 29.46 23.17 -85.91
N PRO A 538 30.55 23.90 -85.63
CA PRO A 538 30.79 25.20 -86.24
C PRO A 538 30.93 25.20 -87.77
N SER A 539 31.11 24.03 -88.40
CA SER A 539 31.22 23.89 -89.85
C SER A 539 29.86 23.71 -90.55
N GLY A 540 28.79 23.39 -89.80
CA GLY A 540 27.42 23.33 -90.29
C GLY A 540 26.66 22.07 -89.85
N VAL A 541 25.67 21.66 -90.65
CA VAL A 541 24.84 20.46 -90.41
C VAL A 541 25.33 19.33 -91.33
N THR A 542 25.83 18.25 -90.74
CA THR A 542 26.23 17.03 -91.45
C THR A 542 25.18 15.94 -91.26
N LEU A 543 24.70 15.36 -92.38
CA LEU A 543 23.73 14.25 -92.42
C LEU A 543 24.31 13.09 -93.23
N VAL A 544 24.42 11.89 -92.64
CA VAL A 544 24.94 10.69 -93.30
C VAL A 544 24.01 9.50 -93.04
N GLY A 545 23.67 8.74 -94.07
CA GLY A 545 22.87 7.51 -93.94
C GLY A 545 22.50 6.89 -95.30
N PRO A 546 21.97 5.65 -95.33
CA PRO A 546 21.63 4.94 -96.58
C PRO A 546 20.55 5.63 -97.43
N GLY A 547 19.74 6.48 -96.81
CA GLY A 547 18.76 7.34 -97.48
C GLY A 547 18.36 8.52 -96.60
N ILE A 548 18.51 9.74 -97.13
CA ILE A 548 18.14 10.99 -96.44
C ILE A 548 16.80 11.46 -97.00
N LYS A 549 15.75 11.35 -96.18
CA LYS A 549 14.38 11.72 -96.55
C LYS A 549 14.07 13.14 -96.05
N ILE A 550 14.02 14.10 -96.97
CA ILE A 550 13.64 15.49 -96.67
C ILE A 550 12.22 15.72 -97.22
N ASN A 551 11.27 16.08 -96.37
CA ASN A 551 9.85 16.31 -96.70
C ASN A 551 9.10 15.13 -97.35
N SER A 552 9.63 13.90 -97.29
CA SER A 552 8.99 12.70 -97.84
C SER A 552 8.42 11.81 -96.73
N GLY A 553 7.09 11.85 -96.57
CA GLY A 553 6.23 11.06 -95.67
C GLY A 553 6.87 10.04 -94.71
N GLY A 554 6.70 10.27 -93.41
CA GLY A 554 6.95 9.35 -92.30
C GLY A 554 6.19 9.82 -91.05
N SER A 555 5.82 8.91 -90.17
CA SER A 555 5.24 9.25 -88.86
C SER A 555 6.32 9.29 -87.78
N PRO A 556 6.27 10.21 -86.81
CA PRO A 556 7.20 10.21 -85.69
C PRO A 556 7.06 8.93 -84.86
N GLY A 557 8.17 8.48 -84.26
CA GLY A 557 8.13 7.44 -83.23
C GLY A 557 7.25 7.89 -82.07
N LYS A 558 6.51 6.94 -81.47
CA LYS A 558 5.72 7.18 -80.26
C LYS A 558 6.50 6.67 -79.07
N GLY A 559 6.90 7.57 -78.18
CA GLY A 559 7.53 7.15 -76.93
C GLY A 559 6.52 6.66 -75.90
N SER A 560 6.97 5.86 -74.94
CA SER A 560 6.12 5.45 -73.82
C SER A 560 5.67 6.68 -73.02
N GLY A 561 4.41 6.70 -72.57
CA GLY A 561 3.86 7.78 -71.75
C GLY A 561 4.43 7.75 -70.33
N GLN A 562 4.53 8.91 -69.68
CA GLN A 562 4.97 8.99 -68.28
C GLN A 562 3.92 8.37 -67.33
N GLN A 563 4.35 7.49 -66.41
CA GLN A 563 3.55 6.93 -65.31
C GLN A 563 4.35 6.91 -64.00
N SER A 564 4.67 8.08 -63.45
CA SER A 564 5.40 8.17 -62.17
C SER A 564 4.53 7.71 -61.00
N GLN A 565 5.09 6.88 -60.11
CA GLN A 565 4.43 6.50 -58.86
C GLN A 565 4.58 7.60 -57.79
N HIS A 566 3.54 7.80 -56.99
CA HIS A 566 3.58 8.75 -55.87
C HIS A 566 4.07 8.07 -54.58
N PRO A 567 4.86 8.74 -53.73
CA PRO A 567 5.27 8.18 -52.45
C PRO A 567 4.09 7.89 -51.51
N GLU A 568 4.17 6.78 -50.79
CA GLU A 568 3.26 6.48 -49.68
C GLU A 568 3.64 7.25 -48.41
N LYS A 569 2.65 7.61 -47.59
CA LYS A 569 2.88 8.31 -46.32
C LYS A 569 3.28 7.33 -45.20
N PRO A 570 4.16 7.74 -44.26
CA PRO A 570 4.36 7.03 -43.00
C PRO A 570 3.07 6.96 -42.18
N GLU A 571 3.03 6.01 -41.26
CA GLU A 571 1.96 5.91 -40.27
C GLU A 571 2.02 7.09 -39.29
N THR A 572 0.85 7.55 -38.85
CA THR A 572 0.76 8.63 -37.85
C THR A 572 0.66 8.00 -36.48
N LEU A 573 1.59 8.32 -35.59
CA LEU A 573 1.43 8.05 -34.16
C LEU A 573 0.16 8.78 -33.70
N GLY A 574 -0.83 8.02 -33.23
CA GLY A 574 -2.04 8.60 -32.66
C GLY A 574 -1.65 9.51 -31.49
N THR A 575 -2.22 10.70 -31.42
CA THR A 575 -2.16 11.47 -30.19
C THR A 575 -2.95 10.69 -29.14
N HIS A 576 -2.25 9.94 -28.29
CA HIS A 576 -2.79 9.49 -27.02
C HIS A 576 -3.05 10.74 -26.18
N ARG A 577 -4.16 11.42 -26.44
CA ARG A 577 -4.85 12.17 -25.42
C ARG A 577 -5.41 11.13 -24.47
N ASP A 578 -4.58 10.68 -23.53
CA ASP A 578 -5.11 10.21 -22.28
C ASP A 578 -6.11 11.27 -21.83
N LYS A 579 -7.35 10.84 -21.63
CA LYS A 579 -8.33 11.65 -20.94
C LYS A 579 -7.63 12.08 -19.66
N SER A 580 -7.25 13.35 -19.56
CA SER A 580 -6.83 13.95 -18.32
C SER A 580 -7.98 13.68 -17.35
N ALA A 581 -7.80 12.68 -16.50
CA ALA A 581 -8.61 12.58 -15.31
C ALA A 581 -8.38 13.91 -14.60
N ASN A 582 -9.43 14.73 -14.54
CA ASN A 582 -9.38 16.01 -13.85
C ASN A 582 -8.68 15.78 -12.52
N ALA A 583 -7.62 16.54 -12.27
CA ALA A 583 -7.06 16.65 -10.94
C ALA A 583 -8.24 16.88 -9.99
N SER A 584 -8.38 16.03 -8.98
CA SER A 584 -9.37 16.22 -7.94
C SER A 584 -9.06 17.57 -7.30
N GLU A 585 -9.79 18.60 -7.72
CA GLU A 585 -9.85 19.86 -6.98
C GLU A 585 -10.22 19.49 -5.55
N LEU A 586 -9.40 19.96 -4.61
CA LEU A 586 -9.71 19.89 -3.19
C LEU A 586 -11.10 20.50 -2.98
N ALA A 587 -11.95 19.83 -2.21
CA ALA A 587 -13.25 20.38 -1.85
C ALA A 587 -13.02 21.67 -1.05
N GLU A 588 -13.28 22.82 -1.68
CA GLU A 588 -13.34 24.09 -0.98
C GLU A 588 -14.61 24.12 -0.12
N THR A 589 -14.44 23.94 1.18
CA THR A 589 -15.47 24.27 2.18
C THR A 589 -15.74 25.77 2.16
N SER A 590 -17.01 26.13 2.09
CA SER A 590 -17.48 27.51 2.00
C SER A 590 -17.11 28.35 3.24
N ILE A 591 -16.34 29.41 3.01
CA ILE A 591 -16.10 30.48 3.98
C ILE A 591 -17.30 31.44 3.92
N ARG A 592 -17.86 31.80 5.08
CA ARG A 592 -18.89 32.85 5.19
C ARG A 592 -18.38 34.16 4.58
N GLN A 593 -19.11 34.69 3.59
CA GLN A 593 -18.82 35.99 2.98
C GLN A 593 -19.22 37.14 3.91
N ASN A 594 -18.31 38.09 4.07
CA ASN A 594 -18.63 39.44 4.52
C ASN A 594 -19.39 40.18 3.41
N VAL A 595 -20.42 40.93 3.80
CA VAL A 595 -21.30 41.71 2.93
C VAL A 595 -20.56 42.92 2.34
N GLY A 596 -20.60 43.06 1.02
CA GLY A 596 -20.10 44.18 0.22
C GLY A 596 -20.67 44.12 -1.21
N PRO A 597 -20.75 45.24 -1.95
CA PRO A 597 -21.96 45.69 -2.63
C PRO A 597 -22.33 44.89 -3.89
N GLU A 598 -23.64 44.66 -4.04
CA GLU A 598 -24.28 43.85 -5.07
C GLU A 598 -24.08 44.38 -6.50
N SER A 599 -23.67 43.51 -7.42
CA SER A 599 -23.95 43.67 -8.85
C SER A 599 -24.38 42.31 -9.45
N ARG A 600 -25.69 42.06 -9.40
CA ARG A 600 -26.34 40.92 -10.06
C ARG A 600 -26.36 41.10 -11.57
N SER A 601 -25.92 40.08 -12.30
CA SER A 601 -26.08 39.95 -13.75
C SER A 601 -27.54 39.67 -14.13
N LEU A 602 -28.04 40.40 -15.13
CA LEU A 602 -29.41 40.32 -15.67
C LEU A 602 -29.65 39.05 -16.51
N PRO A 603 -30.87 38.46 -16.48
CA PRO A 603 -31.26 37.32 -17.33
C PRO A 603 -31.52 37.73 -18.78
N LYS A 604 -31.29 36.78 -19.71
CA LYS A 604 -31.45 36.91 -21.16
C LYS A 604 -32.90 37.27 -21.54
N ILE A 605 -33.08 38.43 -22.17
CA ILE A 605 -34.36 38.86 -22.77
C ILE A 605 -34.45 38.35 -24.22
N CYS A 606 -35.59 37.77 -24.58
CA CYS A 606 -35.93 37.38 -25.94
C CYS A 606 -35.97 38.60 -26.87
N LYS A 607 -35.26 38.54 -28.01
CA LYS A 607 -35.12 39.64 -28.98
C LYS A 607 -36.45 40.13 -29.56
N GLU A 608 -37.46 39.25 -29.65
CA GLU A 608 -38.81 39.63 -30.11
C GLU A 608 -39.62 40.39 -29.06
N CYS A 609 -39.44 40.09 -27.77
CA CYS A 609 -40.10 40.81 -26.67
C CYS A 609 -39.55 42.24 -26.51
N TRP A 610 -38.26 42.44 -26.80
CA TRP A 610 -37.62 43.76 -26.76
C TRP A 610 -38.07 44.68 -27.90
N LEU A 611 -38.27 44.13 -29.10
CA LEU A 611 -38.75 44.90 -30.25
C LEU A 611 -40.22 45.33 -30.12
N ARG A 612 -41.09 44.53 -29.48
CA ARG A 612 -42.49 44.90 -29.22
C ARG A 612 -42.66 45.97 -28.13
N ALA A 613 -41.74 46.05 -27.18
CA ALA A 613 -41.78 47.08 -26.13
C ALA A 613 -41.34 48.48 -26.63
N LEU A 614 -40.55 48.54 -27.70
CA LEU A 614 -40.10 49.79 -28.33
C LEU A 614 -41.20 50.49 -29.15
N ASP A 615 -42.22 49.76 -29.62
CA ASP A 615 -43.27 50.28 -30.52
C ASP A 615 -44.46 50.94 -29.78
N HIS A 616 -44.63 50.70 -28.47
CA HIS A 616 -45.81 51.15 -27.71
C HIS A 616 -45.52 51.96 -26.42
N GLY A 617 -44.31 52.51 -26.29
CA GLY A 617 -44.02 53.67 -25.41
C GLY A 617 -44.58 53.62 -23.97
N SER A 618 -44.68 52.46 -23.33
CA SER A 618 -45.18 52.33 -21.96
C SER A 618 -44.67 51.06 -21.26
N LEU A 619 -44.18 51.24 -20.03
CA LEU A 619 -43.64 50.22 -19.13
C LEU A 619 -44.75 49.75 -18.19
N MET A 620 -45.42 48.63 -18.51
CA MET A 620 -46.00 47.67 -17.55
C MET A 620 -46.65 46.50 -18.33
N VAL A 621 -46.24 45.25 -18.06
CA VAL A 621 -46.98 44.03 -18.44
C VAL A 621 -46.98 43.10 -17.22
N SER A 622 -48.19 42.76 -16.78
CA SER A 622 -48.50 41.81 -15.71
C SER A 622 -48.15 40.38 -16.13
N GLY A 623 -47.56 39.62 -15.21
CA GLY A 623 -47.18 38.23 -15.43
C GLY A 623 -48.35 37.25 -15.29
N ASP A 624 -48.20 36.14 -15.99
CA ASP A 624 -48.43 34.78 -15.48
C ASP A 624 -47.21 33.93 -15.87
#